data_AF-M7N361-F1
#
_entry.id   AF-M7N361-F1
#
_cell.length_a   1.000
_cell.length_b   1.000
_cell.length_c   1.000
_cell.angle_alpha   90.00
_cell.angle_beta   90.00
_cell.angle_gamma   90.00
#
_symmetry.space_group_name_H-M   'P 1'
#
loop_
_entity.id
_entity.type
_entity.pdbx_description
1 polymer ?
#
loop_
_entity_poly.entity_id
_entity_poly.type
_entity_poly.pdbx_seq_one_letter_code
_entity_poly.pdbx_strand_id
1 'polypeptide(L)'
;MAKAHPHLITALRRTADRLERGAPYQWGHMGSCNCGHLVQELTRLSKAEIHQRALQSRSGDWNEQLIDYCPTSGLPLDEVISELLAAGLDIDDLRQLERLSNPLILQRLPQQQRNLLHNRRQDVVAYLQAWAGLLEDEWLRHTPVPTLKPAQASPHKVVTALP
;
A
#
# COMPACT_ATOMS: atom_id res chain seq x y z
N MET A 1 -0.76 10.11 -7.98
CA MET A 1 -1.61 9.00 -7.54
C MET A 1 -0.94 7.70 -7.91
N ALA A 2 -0.92 6.78 -6.96
CA ALA A 2 -0.29 5.48 -7.09
C ALA A 2 -0.82 4.68 -8.28
N LYS A 3 0.07 3.94 -8.94
CA LYS A 3 -0.30 3.02 -10.02
C LYS A 3 -0.98 1.78 -9.43
N ALA A 4 -2.19 1.51 -9.91
CA ALA A 4 -2.93 0.31 -9.56
C ALA A 4 -2.15 -0.95 -9.98
N HIS A 5 -1.69 -1.72 -8.98
CA HIS A 5 -0.94 -2.96 -9.19
C HIS A 5 -1.17 -3.94 -8.04
N PRO A 6 -1.35 -5.27 -8.30
CA PRO A 6 -1.68 -6.26 -7.27
C PRO A 6 -0.72 -6.29 -6.07
N HIS A 7 0.58 -6.08 -6.31
CA HIS A 7 1.59 -6.04 -5.25
C HIS A 7 1.32 -4.91 -4.25
N LEU A 8 1.10 -3.68 -4.73
CA LEU A 8 0.83 -2.52 -3.88
C LEU A 8 -0.52 -2.65 -3.17
N ILE A 9 -1.56 -3.11 -3.86
CA ILE A 9 -2.88 -3.37 -3.26
C ILE A 9 -2.76 -4.37 -2.10
N THR A 10 -2.00 -5.45 -2.31
CA THR A 10 -1.75 -6.46 -1.28
C THR A 10 -0.98 -5.88 -0.10
N ALA A 11 0.04 -5.06 -0.35
CA ALA A 11 0.82 -4.41 0.69
C ALA A 11 -0.04 -3.46 1.53
N LEU A 12 -0.90 -2.64 0.91
CA LEU A 12 -1.84 -1.76 1.61
C LEU A 12 -2.79 -2.55 2.52
N ARG A 13 -3.40 -3.63 2.00
CA ARG A 13 -4.30 -4.51 2.78
C ARG A 13 -3.58 -5.17 3.96
N ARG A 14 -2.39 -5.75 3.74
CA ARG A 14 -1.60 -6.36 4.81
C ARG A 14 -1.18 -5.35 5.88
N THR A 15 -0.84 -4.13 5.45
CA THR A 15 -0.51 -3.03 6.36
C THR A 15 -1.70 -2.71 7.26
N ALA A 16 -2.89 -2.55 6.67
CA ALA A 16 -4.13 -2.30 7.41
C ALA A 16 -4.45 -3.44 8.38
N ASP A 17 -4.44 -4.69 7.92
CA ASP A 17 -4.74 -5.88 8.73
C ASP A 17 -3.77 -6.04 9.91
N ARG A 18 -2.50 -5.69 9.69
CA ARG A 18 -1.46 -5.77 10.73
C ARG A 18 -1.67 -4.67 11.79
N LEU A 19 -2.01 -3.45 11.38
CA LEU A 19 -2.35 -2.36 12.30
C LEU A 19 -3.63 -2.68 13.09
N GLU A 20 -4.65 -3.21 12.43
CA GLU A 20 -5.92 -3.60 13.07
C GLU A 20 -5.71 -4.68 14.13
N ARG A 21 -4.84 -5.67 13.86
CA ARG A 21 -4.45 -6.72 14.82
C ARG A 21 -3.53 -6.25 15.94
N GLY A 22 -3.26 -4.95 16.05
CA GLY A 22 -2.57 -4.37 17.19
C GLY A 22 -1.06 -4.22 17.03
N ALA A 23 -0.54 -4.16 15.79
CA ALA A 23 0.87 -3.82 15.60
C ALA A 23 1.23 -2.49 16.30
N PRO A 24 2.44 -2.38 16.89
CA PRO A 24 2.89 -1.16 17.55
C PRO A 24 2.90 0.01 16.55
N TYR A 25 2.13 1.04 16.88
CA TYR A 25 1.96 2.23 16.06
C TYR A 25 2.40 3.45 16.87
N GLN A 26 3.22 4.30 16.27
CA GLN A 26 3.70 5.53 16.90
C GLN A 26 3.96 6.58 15.83
N TRP A 27 3.10 7.60 15.78
CA TRP A 27 3.35 8.78 14.99
C TRP A 27 4.63 9.49 15.47
N GLY A 28 5.46 9.97 14.53
CA GLY A 28 6.79 10.53 14.81
C GLY A 28 7.94 9.50 14.87
N HIS A 29 7.67 8.19 14.97
CA HIS A 29 8.70 7.18 14.79
C HIS A 29 8.71 6.68 13.34
N MET A 30 9.78 6.99 12.60
CA MET A 30 9.88 6.82 11.14
C MET A 30 9.57 5.42 10.61
N GLY A 31 9.84 4.38 11.40
CA GLY A 31 9.54 2.99 11.06
C GLY A 31 8.21 2.44 11.56
N SER A 32 7.41 3.22 12.30
CA SER A 32 6.11 2.77 12.87
C SER A 32 5.01 3.84 12.81
N CYS A 33 5.21 4.87 11.99
CA CYS A 33 4.17 5.80 11.55
C CYS A 33 3.45 5.24 10.31
N ASN A 34 2.62 6.07 9.69
CA ASN A 34 1.76 5.69 8.55
C ASN A 34 2.60 5.15 7.38
N CYS A 35 3.58 5.94 6.90
CA CYS A 35 4.48 5.53 5.83
C CYS A 35 5.41 4.39 6.29
N GLY A 36 5.94 4.46 7.50
CA GLY A 36 6.83 3.44 8.06
C GLY A 36 6.21 2.04 8.11
N HIS A 37 4.90 1.93 8.31
CA HIS A 37 4.18 0.67 8.25
C HIS A 37 4.10 0.10 6.83
N LEU A 38 3.78 0.94 5.83
CA LEU A 38 3.75 0.51 4.43
C LEU A 38 5.13 0.11 3.91
N VAL A 39 6.17 0.84 4.32
CA VAL A 39 7.58 0.53 3.97
C VAL A 39 7.96 -0.86 4.45
N GLN A 40 7.60 -1.24 5.69
CA GLN A 40 7.88 -2.59 6.20
C GLN A 40 7.28 -3.67 5.30
N GLU A 41 6.06 -3.48 4.79
CA GLU A 41 5.40 -4.47 3.93
C GLU A 41 6.02 -4.53 2.52
N LEU A 42 6.45 -3.39 1.96
CA LEU A 42 7.00 -3.32 0.60
C LEU A 42 8.47 -3.72 0.51
N THR A 43 9.27 -3.40 1.53
CA THR A 43 10.74 -3.56 1.51
C THR A 43 11.23 -4.71 2.41
N ARG A 44 10.37 -5.19 3.32
CA ARG A 44 10.72 -6.15 4.40
C ARG A 44 11.72 -5.61 5.43
N LEU A 45 12.10 -4.33 5.36
CA LEU A 45 12.88 -3.68 6.40
C LEU A 45 12.09 -3.67 7.71
N SER A 46 12.77 -3.86 8.83
CA SER A 46 12.18 -3.70 10.16
C SER A 46 11.97 -2.22 10.49
N LYS A 47 11.07 -1.93 11.45
CA LYS A 47 10.88 -0.57 11.96
C LYS A 47 12.18 0.08 12.47
N ALA A 48 13.12 -0.73 12.99
CA ALA A 48 14.39 -0.24 13.51
C ALA A 48 15.32 0.17 12.36
N GLU A 49 15.44 -0.65 11.33
CA GLU A 49 16.24 -0.33 10.14
C GLU A 49 15.72 0.92 9.43
N ILE A 50 14.40 1.04 9.25
CA ILE A 50 13.79 2.23 8.64
C ILE A 50 14.10 3.47 9.47
N HIS A 51 13.96 3.39 10.80
CA HIS A 51 14.24 4.52 11.67
C HIS A 51 15.72 4.92 11.64
N GLN A 52 16.65 3.95 11.65
CA GLN A 52 18.07 4.23 11.52
C GLN A 52 18.42 4.90 10.19
N ARG A 53 17.87 4.42 9.07
CA ARG A 53 18.06 5.03 7.75
C ARG A 53 17.58 6.48 7.72
N ALA A 54 16.44 6.76 8.35
CA ALA A 54 15.91 8.12 8.46
C ALA A 54 16.84 9.03 9.28
N LEU A 55 17.32 8.57 10.44
CA LEU A 55 18.27 9.33 11.28
C LEU A 55 19.61 9.61 10.58
N GLN A 56 20.02 8.73 9.66
CA GLN A 56 21.23 8.90 8.84
C GLN A 56 21.03 9.79 7.60
N SER A 57 19.79 10.22 7.33
CA SER A 57 19.46 11.00 6.14
C SER A 57 19.19 12.46 6.50
N ARG A 58 17.99 12.77 6.99
CA ARG A 58 17.58 14.12 7.37
C ARG A 58 16.80 14.07 8.68
N SER A 59 16.55 15.21 9.30
CA SER A 59 15.62 15.28 10.44
C SER A 59 14.18 15.35 9.97
N GLY A 60 13.26 15.02 10.86
CA GLY A 60 11.84 15.25 10.62
C GLY A 60 11.05 14.02 10.21
N ASP A 61 9.76 14.24 9.93
CA ASP A 61 8.85 13.20 9.47
C ASP A 61 8.97 12.91 7.97
N TRP A 62 8.13 12.01 7.45
CA TRP A 62 8.15 11.67 6.02
C TRP A 62 7.90 12.87 5.11
N ASN A 63 7.05 13.83 5.47
CA ASN A 63 6.83 15.00 4.63
C ASN A 63 8.10 15.83 4.51
N GLU A 64 8.79 16.05 5.63
CA GLU A 64 10.06 16.81 5.67
C GLU A 64 11.17 16.07 4.89
N GLN A 65 11.29 14.77 5.06
CA GLN A 65 12.28 13.95 4.33
C GLN A 65 12.05 13.98 2.81
N LEU A 66 10.79 14.02 2.37
CA LEU A 66 10.38 14.01 0.96
C LEU A 66 10.52 15.36 0.26
N ILE A 67 10.80 16.46 0.96
CA ILE A 67 11.03 17.77 0.33
C ILE A 67 12.30 17.73 -0.51
N ASP A 68 13.37 17.20 0.07
CA ASP A 68 14.71 17.18 -0.52
C ASP A 68 15.07 15.84 -1.16
N TYR A 69 14.09 14.96 -1.38
CA TYR A 69 14.32 13.64 -1.99
C TYR A 69 15.10 13.79 -3.30
N CYS A 70 16.24 13.07 -3.38
CA CYS A 70 17.07 13.04 -4.56
C CYS A 70 17.55 11.58 -4.79
N PRO A 71 17.19 10.94 -5.91
CA PRO A 71 17.54 9.54 -6.16
C PRO A 71 19.04 9.26 -6.26
N THR A 72 19.86 10.31 -6.43
CA THR A 72 21.32 10.21 -6.56
C THR A 72 22.09 10.78 -5.37
N SER A 73 21.41 11.11 -4.27
CA SER A 73 22.05 11.68 -3.07
C SER A 73 22.97 10.70 -2.33
N GLY A 74 22.70 9.39 -2.48
CA GLY A 74 23.35 8.33 -1.69
C GLY A 74 22.86 8.25 -0.24
N LEU A 75 21.79 8.98 0.13
CA LEU A 75 21.24 8.91 1.48
C LEU A 75 20.43 7.63 1.69
N PRO A 76 20.57 6.94 2.84
CA PRO A 76 19.94 5.65 3.07
C PRO A 76 18.40 5.65 3.00
N LEU A 77 17.73 6.77 3.31
CA LEU A 77 16.29 6.89 3.19
C LEU A 77 15.84 7.20 1.74
N ASP A 78 16.66 7.90 0.95
CA ASP A 78 16.35 8.16 -0.46
C ASP A 78 16.36 6.84 -1.27
N GLU A 79 17.18 5.86 -0.87
CA GLU A 79 17.11 4.48 -1.41
C GLU A 79 15.74 3.83 -1.13
N VAL A 80 15.26 3.94 0.11
CA VAL A 80 13.95 3.39 0.51
C VAL A 80 12.83 4.08 -0.28
N ILE A 81 12.88 5.41 -0.41
CA ILE A 81 11.91 6.16 -1.22
C ILE A 81 11.94 5.67 -2.67
N SER A 82 13.13 5.46 -3.24
CA SER A 82 13.28 4.93 -4.60
C SER A 82 12.60 3.55 -4.77
N GLU A 83 12.70 2.66 -3.78
CA GLU A 83 12.00 1.37 -3.79
C GLU A 83 10.47 1.53 -3.76
N LEU A 84 9.94 2.47 -2.95
CA LEU A 84 8.50 2.77 -2.90
C LEU A 84 7.99 3.31 -4.24
N LEU A 85 8.76 4.18 -4.88
CA LEU A 85 8.43 4.72 -6.19
C LEU A 85 8.43 3.61 -7.26
N ALA A 86 9.40 2.71 -7.21
CA ALA A 86 9.45 1.53 -8.07
C ALA A 86 8.27 0.58 -7.84
N ALA A 87 7.74 0.51 -6.60
CA ALA A 87 6.54 -0.25 -6.27
C ALA A 87 5.23 0.40 -6.80
N GLY A 88 5.31 1.58 -7.40
CA GLY A 88 4.20 2.26 -8.07
C GLY A 88 3.61 3.45 -7.31
N LEU A 89 4.19 3.83 -6.16
CA LEU A 89 3.83 5.06 -5.45
C LEU A 89 4.48 6.28 -6.14
N ASP A 90 3.95 7.47 -5.87
CA ASP A 90 4.66 8.72 -6.11
C ASP A 90 4.93 9.50 -4.81
N ILE A 91 5.62 10.64 -4.92
CA ILE A 91 5.99 11.47 -3.78
C ILE A 91 4.76 12.04 -3.06
N ASP A 92 3.72 12.40 -3.81
CA ASP A 92 2.50 12.97 -3.22
C ASP A 92 1.70 11.90 -2.48
N ASP A 93 1.68 10.66 -2.97
CA ASP A 93 1.07 9.53 -2.28
C ASP A 93 1.69 9.32 -0.89
N LEU A 94 3.03 9.40 -0.80
CA LEU A 94 3.75 9.27 0.48
C LEU A 94 3.45 10.45 1.41
N ARG A 95 3.44 11.69 0.89
CA ARG A 95 3.09 12.88 1.68
C ARG A 95 1.66 12.80 2.22
N GLN A 96 0.75 12.34 1.37
CA GLN A 96 -0.66 12.21 1.71
C GLN A 96 -0.94 11.05 2.65
N LEU A 97 -0.19 9.95 2.56
CA LEU A 97 -0.26 8.85 3.52
C LEU A 97 0.17 9.31 4.91
N GLU A 98 1.24 10.09 5.01
CA GLU A 98 1.70 10.59 6.32
C GLU A 98 0.62 11.44 7.01
N ARG A 99 -0.25 12.13 6.24
CA ARG A 99 -1.29 13.03 6.77
C ARG A 99 -2.74 12.55 6.54
N LEU A 100 -2.94 11.37 5.97
CA LEU A 100 -4.24 10.81 5.57
C LEU A 100 -5.11 11.77 4.73
N SER A 101 -4.52 12.42 3.72
CA SER A 101 -5.10 13.63 3.11
C SER A 101 -5.49 13.54 1.63
N ASN A 102 -5.33 12.39 0.96
CA ASN A 102 -5.68 12.30 -0.45
C ASN A 102 -7.21 12.41 -0.64
N PRO A 103 -7.70 13.38 -1.43
CA PRO A 103 -9.14 13.61 -1.57
C PRO A 103 -9.88 12.46 -2.25
N LEU A 104 -9.25 11.73 -3.18
CA LEU A 104 -9.87 10.60 -3.87
C LEU A 104 -10.05 9.41 -2.92
N ILE A 105 -9.10 9.19 -2.02
CA ILE A 105 -9.20 8.15 -0.99
C ILE A 105 -10.26 8.55 0.05
N LEU A 106 -10.24 9.80 0.54
CA LEU A 106 -11.22 10.28 1.51
C LEU A 106 -12.65 10.23 0.97
N GLN A 107 -12.87 10.44 -0.33
CA GLN A 107 -14.19 10.33 -0.95
C GLN A 107 -14.77 8.91 -0.89
N ARG A 108 -13.95 7.88 -0.76
CA ARG A 108 -14.39 6.47 -0.60
C ARG A 108 -14.96 6.19 0.78
N LEU A 109 -14.64 7.01 1.77
CA LEU A 109 -15.15 6.87 3.13
C LEU A 109 -16.54 7.51 3.27
N PRO A 110 -17.39 7.00 4.19
CA PRO A 110 -18.64 7.66 4.55
C PRO A 110 -18.40 9.11 4.94
N GLN A 111 -19.30 10.03 4.56
CA GLN A 111 -19.11 11.47 4.75
C GLN A 111 -18.74 11.85 6.20
N GLN A 112 -19.35 11.18 7.18
CA GLN A 112 -19.12 11.41 8.61
C GLN A 112 -17.73 10.94 9.09
N GLN A 113 -17.01 10.14 8.30
CA GLN A 113 -15.73 9.53 8.63
C GLN A 113 -14.56 10.12 7.82
N ARG A 114 -14.78 11.20 7.05
CA ARG A 114 -13.74 11.80 6.20
C ARG A 114 -12.74 12.69 6.96
N ASN A 115 -13.04 13.04 8.21
CA ASN A 115 -12.17 13.85 9.07
C ASN A 115 -11.23 12.93 9.86
N LEU A 116 -10.25 12.35 9.17
CA LEU A 116 -9.30 11.42 9.77
C LEU A 116 -8.22 12.11 10.59
N LEU A 117 -7.81 11.48 11.69
CA LEU A 117 -6.68 11.90 12.51
C LEU A 117 -5.47 11.04 12.16
N HIS A 118 -4.43 11.66 11.58
CA HIS A 118 -3.23 10.97 11.10
C HIS A 118 -2.43 10.24 12.18
N ASN A 119 -2.65 10.58 13.46
CA ASN A 119 -2.03 9.96 14.63
C ASN A 119 -2.97 8.94 15.33
N ARG A 120 -4.14 8.65 14.75
CA ARG A 120 -5.08 7.64 15.26
C ARG A 120 -4.99 6.39 14.39
N ARG A 121 -4.49 5.29 14.97
CA ARG A 121 -4.31 4.00 14.27
C ARG A 121 -5.55 3.56 13.47
N GLN A 122 -6.74 3.67 14.05
CA GLN A 122 -7.99 3.26 13.37
C GLN A 122 -8.26 4.06 12.09
N ASP A 123 -7.86 5.33 12.05
CA ASP A 123 -8.04 6.17 10.87
C ASP A 123 -7.05 5.81 9.77
N VAL A 124 -5.82 5.45 10.15
CA VAL A 124 -4.82 4.91 9.22
C VAL A 124 -5.33 3.61 8.60
N VAL A 125 -5.90 2.70 9.40
CA VAL A 125 -6.51 1.45 8.91
C VAL A 125 -7.62 1.75 7.89
N ALA A 126 -8.57 2.62 8.24
CA ALA A 126 -9.68 2.98 7.36
C ALA A 126 -9.18 3.60 6.04
N TYR A 127 -8.19 4.49 6.12
CA TYR A 127 -7.57 5.11 4.95
C TYR A 127 -6.89 4.10 4.03
N LEU A 128 -6.08 3.19 4.60
CA LEU A 128 -5.38 2.15 3.85
C LEU A 128 -6.35 1.17 3.17
N GLN A 129 -7.42 0.78 3.85
CA GLN A 129 -8.48 -0.07 3.26
C GLN A 129 -9.20 0.64 2.11
N ALA A 130 -9.56 1.91 2.30
CA ALA A 130 -10.18 2.73 1.25
C ALA A 130 -9.26 2.89 0.04
N TRP A 131 -7.97 3.12 0.27
CA TRP A 131 -6.97 3.24 -0.78
C TRP A 131 -6.78 1.94 -1.56
N ALA A 132 -6.66 0.81 -0.86
CA ALA A 132 -6.56 -0.50 -1.49
C ALA A 132 -7.77 -0.79 -2.38
N GLY A 133 -8.99 -0.48 -1.91
CA GLY A 133 -10.21 -0.64 -2.70
C GLY A 133 -10.26 0.28 -3.93
N LEU A 134 -9.78 1.52 -3.81
CA LEU A 134 -9.68 2.44 -4.95
C LEU A 134 -8.76 1.88 -6.05
N LEU A 135 -7.56 1.42 -5.66
CA LEU A 135 -6.59 0.86 -6.61
C LEU A 135 -7.05 -0.49 -7.18
N GLU A 136 -7.77 -1.31 -6.41
CA GLU A 136 -8.36 -2.56 -6.89
C GLU A 136 -9.43 -2.31 -7.96
N ASP A 137 -10.32 -1.34 -7.74
CA ASP A 137 -11.33 -0.94 -8.72
C ASP A 137 -10.66 -0.44 -10.02
N GLU A 138 -9.59 0.34 -9.90
CA GLU A 138 -8.78 0.79 -11.05
C GLU A 138 -8.13 -0.38 -11.78
N TRP A 139 -7.51 -1.30 -11.05
CA TRP A 139 -6.85 -2.47 -11.62
C TRP A 139 -7.83 -3.35 -12.40
N LEU A 140 -9.03 -3.59 -11.83
CA LEU A 140 -10.06 -4.40 -12.47
C LEU A 140 -10.61 -3.76 -13.75
N ARG A 141 -10.70 -2.42 -13.83
CA ARG A 141 -11.12 -1.73 -15.07
C ARG A 141 -10.12 -1.87 -16.21
N HIS A 142 -8.84 -2.02 -15.89
CA HIS A 142 -7.76 -2.08 -16.89
C HIS A 142 -7.23 -3.50 -17.15
N THR A 143 -7.68 -4.49 -16.38
CA THR A 143 -7.31 -5.90 -16.57
C THR A 143 -8.34 -6.58 -17.46
N PRO A 144 -7.94 -7.13 -18.63
CA PRO A 144 -8.85 -7.93 -19.45
C PRO A 144 -9.37 -9.13 -18.65
N VAL A 145 -10.69 -9.28 -18.55
CA VAL A 145 -11.30 -10.47 -17.94
C VAL A 145 -10.94 -11.67 -18.82
N PRO A 146 -10.26 -12.70 -18.27
CA PRO A 146 -9.99 -13.91 -19.03
C PRO A 146 -11.34 -14.53 -19.43
N THR A 147 -11.60 -14.64 -20.73
CA THR A 147 -12.74 -15.39 -21.22
C THR A 147 -12.49 -16.86 -20.89
N LEU A 148 -13.24 -17.38 -19.92
CA LEU A 148 -13.24 -18.80 -19.63
C LEU A 148 -13.79 -19.52 -20.87
N LYS A 149 -12.92 -20.25 -21.58
CA LYS A 149 -13.38 -21.18 -22.60
C LYS A 149 -14.27 -22.21 -21.90
N PRO A 150 -15.52 -22.44 -22.37
CA PRO A 150 -16.34 -23.51 -21.82
C PRO A 150 -15.57 -24.82 -21.92
N ALA A 151 -15.57 -25.58 -20.82
CA ALA A 151 -14.91 -26.89 -20.77
C ALA A 151 -15.44 -27.73 -21.93
N GLN A 152 -14.53 -28.20 -22.79
CA GLN A 152 -14.91 -29.11 -23.86
C GLN A 152 -15.47 -30.38 -23.23
N ALA A 153 -16.75 -30.66 -23.48
CA ALA A 153 -17.38 -31.90 -23.07
C ALA A 153 -16.59 -33.05 -23.69
N SER A 154 -15.87 -33.79 -22.85
CA SER A 154 -15.25 -35.04 -23.28
C SER A 154 -16.36 -36.01 -23.62
N PRO A 155 -16.34 -36.68 -24.79
CA PRO A 155 -17.35 -37.68 -25.11
C PRO A 155 -17.23 -38.81 -24.08
N HIS A 156 -18.27 -38.98 -23.26
CA HIS A 156 -18.42 -40.19 -22.45
C HIS A 156 -18.35 -41.39 -23.40
N LYS A 157 -17.31 -42.21 -23.27
CA LYS A 157 -17.27 -43.52 -23.92
C LYS A 157 -18.43 -44.35 -23.35
N VAL A 158 -19.48 -44.53 -24.14
CA VAL A 158 -20.50 -45.53 -23.87
C VAL A 158 -19.80 -46.89 -23.93
N VAL A 159 -19.65 -47.53 -22.77
CA VAL A 159 -19.19 -48.92 -22.69
C VAL A 159 -20.37 -49.79 -23.08
N THR A 160 -20.37 -50.27 -24.32
CA THR A 160 -21.33 -51.28 -24.77
C THR A 160 -20.96 -52.61 -24.12
N ALA A 161 -21.78 -53.07 -23.18
CA ALA A 161 -21.73 -54.44 -22.69
C ALA A 161 -22.23 -55.37 -23.81
N LEU A 162 -21.41 -56.34 -24.22
CA LEU A 162 -21.81 -57.44 -25.09
C LEU A 162 -22.30 -58.64 -24.24
N PRO A 163 -23.18 -59.49 -24.79
CA PRO A 163 -24.01 -60.44 -24.05
C PRO A 163 -23.26 -61.67 -23.49
#